data_AF-A0A8H7J1N2-F1
#
_entry.id   AF-A0A8H7J1N2-F1
#
_cell.length_a   1.000
_cell.length_b   1.000
_cell.length_c   1.000
_cell.angle_alpha   90.00
_cell.angle_beta   90.00
_cell.angle_gamma   90.00
#
_symmetry.space_group_name_H-M   'P 1'
#
loop_
_entity.id
_entity.type
_entity.pdbx_description
1 polymer ?
#
loop_
_entity_poly.entity_id
_entity_poly.type
_entity_poly.pdbx_seq_one_letter_code
_entity_poly.pdbx_strand_id
1 'polypeptide(L)'
;MKYLVTRTIRAISASPSIAVRGFGNCKVPFVSTAVQYNFGHSTQVSSRTRSVNHPFTRQIRYASTKSKPKMTDATSNPLSGLWQPTHLQRLHYGSGSVQKHLLDCLPSENSKAFIITGNSLATKTPLIQDVEKLLGSKHAGTFSKIGEHAPVAQLDEATKIVENDSSVDTVISIGGGSPIDSSKAISYRLHEKNGKWLHHIAIPTTLSASECTMMAGYTESNGVKTGVRSNQLVPHVVLYDSSFALHTPQLLWTSTGLRALDHAIELLYHPSATEMPARWLCLQSASSLIKNLTLYASNPHDENIISTLQLSAFASLGFLGLNLSAPLGLSHALGYAIGSPYAVPHGITSCLTLWRVVKWKARDASAAAQIARLLPFIDEASTGDARKDAKKVREQV
;
A
#
# COMPACT_ATOMS: atom_id res chain seq x y z
N MET A 1 8.58 -1.38 -23.54
CA MET A 1 8.23 -0.22 -22.68
C MET A 1 8.26 1.16 -23.37
N LYS A 2 9.28 1.53 -24.18
CA LYS A 2 9.32 2.84 -24.88
C LYS A 2 8.10 3.15 -25.76
N TYR A 3 7.45 2.14 -26.34
CA TYR A 3 6.25 2.30 -27.17
C TYR A 3 4.96 2.60 -26.38
N LEU A 4 4.85 2.16 -25.11
CA LEU A 4 3.63 2.35 -24.31
C LEU A 4 3.54 3.77 -23.75
N VAL A 5 4.65 4.30 -23.22
CA VAL A 5 4.73 5.66 -22.64
C VAL A 5 4.46 6.74 -23.70
N THR A 6 4.89 6.51 -24.95
CA THR A 6 4.75 7.50 -26.03
C THR A 6 3.29 7.65 -26.49
N ARG A 7 2.45 6.61 -26.38
CA ARG A 7 1.02 6.69 -26.71
C ARG A 7 0.20 7.38 -25.61
N THR A 8 0.52 7.15 -24.34
CA THR A 8 -0.15 7.81 -23.21
C THR A 8 0.11 9.32 -23.19
N ILE A 9 1.31 9.77 -23.57
CA ILE A 9 1.65 11.20 -23.65
C ILE A 9 0.93 11.90 -24.82
N ARG A 10 0.76 11.23 -25.98
CA ARG A 10 0.06 11.83 -27.14
C ARG A 10 -1.44 12.00 -26.93
N ALA A 11 -2.08 11.15 -26.12
CA ALA A 11 -3.50 11.29 -25.80
C ALA A 11 -3.80 12.53 -24.93
N ILE A 12 -2.83 12.99 -24.14
CA ILE A 12 -2.97 14.19 -23.28
C ILE A 12 -2.79 15.49 -24.10
N SER A 13 -2.09 15.43 -25.24
CA SER A 13 -1.82 16.59 -26.09
C SER A 13 -2.93 16.97 -27.08
N ALA A 14 -4.06 16.24 -27.11
CA ALA A 14 -5.10 16.36 -28.15
C ALA A 14 -6.42 16.97 -27.67
N SER A 15 -6.41 17.84 -26.65
CA SER A 15 -7.58 18.64 -26.25
C SER A 15 -7.32 20.14 -26.48
N PRO A 16 -8.28 20.94 -26.99
CA PRO A 16 -7.99 22.25 -27.52
C PRO A 16 -7.84 23.34 -26.44
N SER A 17 -6.67 24.00 -26.49
CA SER A 17 -6.42 25.43 -26.21
C SER A 17 -7.04 26.06 -24.95
N ILE A 18 -6.22 26.17 -23.90
CA ILE A 18 -6.22 27.35 -23.02
C ILE A 18 -4.86 28.03 -23.17
N ALA A 19 -4.87 29.27 -23.67
CA ALA A 19 -3.69 30.09 -23.89
C ALA A 19 -3.06 30.50 -22.55
N VAL A 20 -1.83 30.07 -22.29
CA VAL A 20 -1.02 30.56 -21.16
C VAL A 20 -0.27 31.81 -21.62
N ARG A 21 -0.72 32.99 -21.18
CA ARG A 21 0.06 34.24 -21.24
C ARG A 21 1.18 34.21 -20.20
N GLY A 22 2.31 34.82 -20.56
CA GLY A 22 3.62 34.67 -19.91
C GLY A 22 3.68 35.04 -18.42
N PHE A 23 4.50 34.30 -17.70
CA PHE A 23 4.85 34.57 -16.31
C PHE A 23 5.92 35.65 -16.21
N GLY A 24 5.51 36.83 -15.77
CA GLY A 24 6.37 37.81 -15.11
C GLY A 24 6.66 37.38 -13.67
N ASN A 25 7.85 37.73 -13.20
CA ASN A 25 8.39 37.45 -11.86
C ASN A 25 7.39 37.66 -10.72
N CYS A 26 7.08 36.59 -9.98
CA CYS A 26 6.44 36.69 -8.68
C CYS A 26 7.15 35.76 -7.68
N LYS A 27 7.88 36.34 -6.73
CA LYS A 27 8.46 35.65 -5.58
C LYS A 27 7.34 35.34 -4.59
N VAL A 28 7.15 34.05 -4.26
CA VAL A 28 6.23 33.62 -3.20
C VAL A 28 7.07 33.17 -2.00
N PRO A 29 6.80 33.63 -0.77
CA PRO A 29 7.57 33.26 0.42
C PRO A 29 7.22 31.84 0.89
N PHE A 30 8.24 31.09 1.28
CA PHE A 30 8.16 29.74 1.82
C PHE A 30 7.66 29.80 3.26
N VAL A 31 6.44 29.32 3.54
CA VAL A 31 5.94 29.11 4.90
C VAL A 31 6.03 27.62 5.19
N SER A 32 6.90 27.26 6.14
CA SER A 32 7.05 25.90 6.65
C SER A 32 5.94 25.63 7.67
N THR A 33 5.00 24.76 7.33
CA THR A 33 4.06 24.16 8.30
C THR A 33 4.50 22.72 8.56
N ALA A 34 5.13 22.50 9.70
CA ALA A 34 5.46 21.17 10.21
C ALA A 34 4.20 20.46 10.70
N VAL A 35 3.97 19.24 10.22
CA VAL A 35 2.93 18.34 10.74
C VAL A 35 3.41 17.80 12.10
N GLN A 36 2.82 18.30 13.20
CA GLN A 36 3.06 17.78 14.55
C GLN A 36 2.27 16.50 14.79
N TYR A 37 2.97 15.39 15.03
CA TYR A 37 2.40 14.18 15.63
C TYR A 37 2.58 14.27 17.16
N ASN A 38 1.50 14.43 17.90
CA ASN A 38 1.51 14.36 19.36
C ASN A 38 1.42 12.90 19.82
N PHE A 39 2.47 12.40 20.47
CA PHE A 39 2.43 11.17 21.26
C PHE A 39 2.26 11.53 22.74
N GLY A 40 1.17 11.07 23.36
CA GLY A 40 0.92 11.26 24.79
C GLY A 40 1.89 10.44 25.66
N HIS A 41 2.53 11.09 26.62
CA HIS A 41 3.34 10.44 27.66
C HIS A 41 2.54 10.30 28.96
N SER A 42 2.56 9.09 29.52
CA SER A 42 2.10 8.80 30.87
C SER A 42 3.15 9.21 31.90
N THR A 43 2.71 9.94 32.92
CA THR A 43 3.49 10.39 34.07
C THR A 43 3.74 9.24 35.05
N GLN A 44 5.02 8.98 35.40
CA GLN A 44 5.38 8.26 36.61
C GLN A 44 6.11 9.16 37.60
N VAL A 45 5.74 8.97 38.87
CA VAL A 45 6.05 9.77 40.04
C VAL A 45 7.49 9.51 40.53
N SER A 46 8.16 10.59 40.92
CA SER A 46 9.51 10.64 41.50
C SER A 46 9.52 10.26 42.98
N SER A 47 10.47 9.42 43.40
CA SER A 47 10.95 9.37 44.79
C SER A 47 12.45 9.67 44.83
N ARG A 48 12.83 10.59 45.73
CA ARG A 48 14.20 11.09 45.94
C ARG A 48 14.90 10.26 47.00
N THR A 49 16.18 9.95 46.79
CA THR A 49 17.16 9.75 47.87
C THR A 49 18.53 10.31 47.44
N ARG A 50 19.19 10.99 48.39
CA ARG A 50 20.51 11.66 48.28
C ARG A 50 21.63 10.74 48.78
N SER A 51 22.79 10.72 48.12
CA SER A 51 24.11 10.71 48.79
C SER A 51 25.22 11.19 47.81
N VAL A 52 25.91 12.30 48.13
CA VAL A 52 27.30 12.50 48.67
C VAL A 52 28.43 12.38 47.63
N ASN A 53 29.25 13.44 47.55
CA ASN A 53 30.33 13.75 46.60
C ASN A 53 31.71 13.10 46.92
N HIS A 54 32.52 12.82 45.89
CA HIS A 54 33.97 13.16 45.77
C HIS A 54 34.51 12.87 44.33
N PRO A 55 35.70 13.37 43.89
CA PRO A 55 35.78 14.13 42.65
C PRO A 55 36.80 13.60 41.61
N PHE A 56 36.79 14.24 40.42
CA PHE A 56 37.80 14.16 39.36
C PHE A 56 38.12 12.79 38.75
N THR A 57 37.42 12.49 37.65
CA THR A 57 38.03 11.81 36.49
C THR A 57 37.30 12.28 35.23
N ARG A 58 38.02 12.93 34.33
CA ARG A 58 37.50 13.48 33.07
C ARG A 58 37.31 12.31 32.08
N GLN A 59 36.23 11.54 32.23
CA GLN A 59 35.83 10.55 31.24
C GLN A 59 35.14 11.27 30.07
N ILE A 60 35.77 11.19 28.90
CA ILE A 60 35.16 11.52 27.62
C ILE A 60 33.99 10.54 27.43
N ARG A 61 32.77 11.02 27.71
CA ARG A 61 31.54 10.27 27.43
C ARG A 61 31.29 10.29 25.94
N TYR A 62 31.59 9.19 25.26
CA TYR A 62 30.89 8.87 24.02
C TYR A 62 29.43 8.63 24.40
N ALA A 63 28.56 9.59 24.08
CA ALA A 63 27.11 9.42 24.20
C ALA A 63 26.65 8.43 23.13
N SER A 64 26.82 7.14 23.39
CA SER A 64 26.17 6.06 22.67
C SER A 64 24.71 6.02 23.14
N THR A 65 23.84 6.81 22.52
CA THR A 65 22.39 6.61 22.61
C THR A 65 22.00 5.38 21.81
N LYS A 66 22.38 4.19 22.29
CA LYS A 66 21.75 2.94 21.83
C LYS A 66 20.36 2.92 22.43
N SER A 67 19.39 3.47 21.70
CA SER A 67 17.98 3.18 21.96
C SER A 67 17.82 1.66 22.00
N LYS A 68 17.18 1.11 23.04
CA LYS A 68 16.86 -0.31 23.06
C LYS A 68 16.14 -0.64 21.75
N PRO A 69 16.60 -1.65 20.97
CA PRO A 69 15.95 -2.01 19.73
C PRO A 69 14.48 -2.30 20.03
N LYS A 70 13.57 -1.63 19.31
CA LYS A 70 12.15 -1.94 19.38
C LYS A 70 11.92 -3.34 18.82
N MET A 71 10.78 -3.94 19.16
CA MET A 71 10.43 -5.32 18.77
C MET A 71 10.37 -5.56 17.24
N THR A 72 10.66 -4.58 16.39
CA THR A 72 10.60 -4.71 14.93
C THR A 72 11.75 -4.01 14.18
N ASP A 73 12.88 -3.75 14.84
CA ASP A 73 14.04 -3.12 14.19
C ASP A 73 14.77 -4.09 13.25
N ALA A 74 15.37 -3.55 12.18
CA ALA A 74 16.18 -4.29 11.21
C ALA A 74 17.36 -3.43 10.69
N THR A 75 18.49 -4.05 10.40
CA THR A 75 19.71 -3.42 9.90
C THR A 75 20.37 -4.29 8.82
N SER A 76 20.96 -3.65 7.80
CA SER A 76 21.76 -4.34 6.78
C SER A 76 23.24 -4.44 7.14
N ASN A 77 23.73 -3.68 8.13
CA ASN A 77 25.11 -3.75 8.61
C ASN A 77 25.25 -3.34 10.10
N PRO A 78 25.62 -4.26 11.02
CA PRO A 78 25.67 -5.71 10.78
C PRO A 78 24.29 -6.22 10.36
N LEU A 79 24.24 -7.32 9.60
CA LEU A 79 22.97 -7.90 9.18
C LEU A 79 22.22 -8.45 10.41
N SER A 80 21.10 -7.84 10.76
CA SER A 80 20.26 -8.29 11.88
C SER A 80 18.83 -7.79 11.70
N GLY A 81 17.84 -8.47 12.28
CA GLY A 81 16.48 -7.96 12.31
C GLY A 81 15.49 -8.94 12.94
N LEU A 82 14.35 -8.41 13.36
CA LEU A 82 13.23 -9.17 13.90
C LEU A 82 12.00 -8.95 13.03
N TRP A 83 11.61 -9.95 12.24
CA TRP A 83 10.34 -9.89 11.51
C TRP A 83 9.19 -10.38 12.37
N GLN A 84 8.09 -9.63 12.37
CA GLN A 84 6.86 -10.02 13.07
C GLN A 84 5.69 -10.01 12.08
N PRO A 85 4.95 -11.12 11.93
CA PRO A 85 3.81 -11.18 11.02
C PRO A 85 2.67 -10.27 11.50
N THR A 86 1.79 -9.91 10.56
CA THR A 86 0.49 -9.31 10.88
C THR A 86 -0.50 -10.39 11.33
N HIS A 87 -1.76 -10.01 11.57
CA HIS A 87 -2.83 -10.95 11.91
C HIS A 87 -3.52 -11.57 10.68
N LEU A 88 -2.98 -11.41 9.47
CA LEU A 88 -3.50 -12.05 8.26
C LEU A 88 -3.53 -13.57 8.47
N GLN A 89 -4.70 -14.18 8.28
CA GLN A 89 -4.93 -15.60 8.57
C GLN A 89 -4.84 -16.45 7.30
N ARG A 90 -5.39 -15.95 6.17
CA ARG A 90 -5.50 -16.73 4.94
C ARG A 90 -5.29 -15.86 3.70
N LEU A 91 -4.64 -16.47 2.71
CA LEU A 91 -4.49 -15.95 1.35
C LEU A 91 -4.95 -17.04 0.38
N HIS A 92 -6.09 -16.84 -0.27
CA HIS A 92 -6.56 -17.71 -1.36
C HIS A 92 -6.31 -17.01 -2.70
N TYR A 93 -5.96 -17.77 -3.73
CA TYR A 93 -5.66 -17.21 -5.04
C TYR A 93 -6.03 -18.15 -6.18
N GLY A 94 -6.31 -17.56 -7.35
CA GLY A 94 -6.69 -18.26 -8.57
C GLY A 94 -8.18 -18.11 -8.90
N SER A 95 -8.54 -18.48 -10.12
CA SER A 95 -9.92 -18.36 -10.63
C SER A 95 -10.92 -19.12 -9.76
N GLY A 96 -12.03 -18.45 -9.43
CA GLY A 96 -13.12 -19.02 -8.62
C GLY A 96 -12.81 -19.12 -7.12
N SER A 97 -11.70 -18.52 -6.64
CA SER A 97 -11.36 -18.47 -5.21
C SER A 97 -12.48 -17.88 -4.36
N VAL A 98 -13.19 -16.86 -4.83
CA VAL A 98 -14.30 -16.26 -4.08
C VAL A 98 -15.43 -17.27 -3.91
N GLN A 99 -15.86 -17.88 -5.02
CA GLN A 99 -16.94 -18.87 -5.01
C GLN A 99 -16.61 -20.05 -4.09
N LYS A 100 -15.36 -20.52 -4.12
CA LYS A 100 -14.92 -21.70 -3.39
C LYS A 100 -14.69 -21.46 -1.90
N HIS A 101 -14.25 -20.26 -1.50
CA HIS A 101 -13.68 -20.05 -0.17
C HIS A 101 -14.35 -18.94 0.66
N LEU A 102 -15.20 -18.08 0.07
CA LEU A 102 -15.73 -16.92 0.80
C LEU A 102 -16.49 -17.32 2.08
N LEU A 103 -17.36 -18.33 2.00
CA LEU A 103 -18.18 -18.73 3.14
C LEU A 103 -17.35 -19.34 4.27
N ASP A 104 -16.32 -20.12 3.95
CA ASP A 104 -15.38 -20.72 4.92
C ASP A 104 -14.49 -19.67 5.60
N CYS A 105 -14.43 -18.46 5.04
CA CYS A 105 -13.68 -17.33 5.56
C CYS A 105 -14.47 -16.48 6.54
N LEU A 106 -15.77 -16.73 6.73
CA LEU A 106 -16.54 -16.06 7.77
C LEU A 106 -16.16 -16.60 9.16
N PRO A 107 -16.18 -15.75 10.21
CA PRO A 107 -15.72 -16.17 11.53
C PRO A 107 -16.67 -17.15 12.22
N SER A 108 -17.95 -17.19 11.85
CA SER A 108 -18.93 -18.13 12.39
C SER A 108 -20.07 -18.43 11.40
N GLU A 109 -20.85 -19.48 11.68
CA GLU A 109 -22.06 -19.79 10.92
C GLU A 109 -23.13 -18.70 11.02
N ASN A 110 -23.14 -17.91 12.09
CA ASN A 110 -24.13 -16.83 12.29
C ASN A 110 -23.64 -15.47 11.80
N SER A 111 -22.46 -15.41 11.17
CA SER A 111 -21.85 -14.16 10.73
C SER A 111 -22.71 -13.41 9.71
N LYS A 112 -22.64 -12.09 9.81
CA LYS A 112 -23.37 -11.15 8.97
C LYS A 112 -22.37 -10.21 8.33
N ALA A 113 -22.30 -10.31 7.00
CA ALA A 113 -21.30 -9.64 6.20
C ALA A 113 -21.88 -8.45 5.46
N PHE A 114 -21.21 -7.31 5.57
CA PHE A 114 -21.54 -6.09 4.86
C PHE A 114 -20.52 -5.81 3.76
N ILE A 115 -20.98 -5.62 2.52
CA ILE A 115 -20.12 -5.42 1.35
C ILE A 115 -19.82 -3.94 1.16
N ILE A 116 -18.55 -3.59 0.95
CA ILE A 116 -18.08 -2.25 0.58
C ILE A 116 -17.43 -2.32 -0.80
N THR A 117 -17.94 -1.54 -1.75
CA THR A 117 -17.44 -1.53 -3.14
C THR A 117 -17.64 -0.18 -3.83
N GLY A 118 -17.06 -0.05 -5.03
CA GLY A 118 -17.25 1.11 -5.90
C GLY A 118 -18.41 0.91 -6.88
N ASN A 119 -18.96 2.02 -7.36
CA ASN A 119 -20.18 2.03 -8.16
C ASN A 119 -20.04 1.28 -9.49
N SER A 120 -18.89 1.42 -10.16
CA SER A 120 -18.66 0.76 -11.44
C SER A 120 -18.65 -0.75 -11.33
N LEU A 121 -18.11 -1.30 -10.25
CA LEU A 121 -18.06 -2.75 -10.06
C LEU A 121 -19.47 -3.30 -9.80
N ALA A 122 -20.26 -2.60 -8.99
CA ALA A 122 -21.63 -3.00 -8.67
C ALA A 122 -22.61 -2.86 -9.84
N THR A 123 -22.40 -1.90 -10.75
CA THR A 123 -23.38 -1.59 -11.81
C THR A 123 -22.98 -2.08 -13.19
N LYS A 124 -21.69 -2.32 -13.45
CA LYS A 124 -21.17 -2.73 -14.77
C LYS A 124 -20.68 -4.18 -14.82
N THR A 125 -20.75 -4.91 -13.72
CA THR A 125 -20.32 -6.31 -13.63
C THR A 125 -21.31 -7.10 -12.78
N PRO A 126 -21.40 -8.44 -12.95
CA PRO A 126 -22.26 -9.28 -12.12
C PRO A 126 -21.66 -9.57 -10.73
N LEU A 127 -20.37 -9.25 -10.52
CA LEU A 127 -19.57 -9.73 -9.39
C LEU A 127 -20.20 -9.45 -8.03
N ILE A 128 -20.75 -8.24 -7.83
CA ILE A 128 -21.35 -7.87 -6.55
C ILE A 128 -22.64 -8.65 -6.31
N GLN A 129 -23.51 -8.77 -7.32
CA GLN A 129 -24.73 -9.56 -7.21
C GLN A 129 -24.43 -11.03 -6.98
N ASP A 130 -23.36 -11.57 -7.58
CA ASP A 130 -22.96 -12.95 -7.38
C ASP A 130 -22.45 -13.21 -5.96
N VAL A 131 -21.71 -12.24 -5.38
CA VAL A 131 -21.29 -12.32 -3.97
C VAL A 131 -22.48 -12.18 -3.03
N GLU A 132 -23.43 -11.28 -3.31
CA GLU A 132 -24.67 -11.14 -2.54
C GLU A 132 -25.47 -12.45 -2.52
N LYS A 133 -25.65 -13.08 -3.69
CA LYS A 133 -26.30 -14.39 -3.81
C LYS A 133 -25.54 -15.49 -3.06
N LEU A 134 -24.21 -15.50 -3.17
CA LEU A 134 -23.35 -16.48 -2.50
C LEU A 134 -23.46 -16.37 -0.97
N LEU A 135 -23.52 -15.16 -0.43
CA LEU A 135 -23.71 -14.92 1.00
C LEU A 135 -25.13 -15.29 1.48
N GLY A 136 -26.14 -15.12 0.63
CA GLY A 136 -27.53 -15.48 0.93
C GLY A 136 -28.01 -14.84 2.23
N SER A 137 -28.43 -15.65 3.21
CA SER A 137 -28.89 -15.14 4.51
C SER A 137 -27.80 -14.48 5.35
N LYS A 138 -26.51 -14.61 4.99
CA LYS A 138 -25.38 -13.96 5.67
C LYS A 138 -25.12 -12.54 5.14
N HIS A 139 -25.75 -12.13 4.05
CA HIS A 139 -25.63 -10.77 3.52
C HIS A 139 -26.43 -9.79 4.39
N ALA A 140 -25.75 -8.81 4.98
CA ALA A 140 -26.37 -7.77 5.81
C ALA A 140 -26.66 -6.48 5.02
N GLY A 141 -25.97 -6.28 3.91
CA GLY A 141 -26.14 -5.10 3.06
C GLY A 141 -24.92 -4.80 2.21
N THR A 142 -25.08 -3.87 1.28
CA THR A 142 -24.05 -3.44 0.34
C THR A 142 -24.01 -1.93 0.27
N PHE A 143 -22.81 -1.36 0.40
CA PHE A 143 -22.53 0.03 0.07
C PHE A 143 -21.64 0.11 -1.17
N SER A 144 -22.20 0.60 -2.27
CA SER A 144 -21.56 0.61 -3.60
C SER A 144 -21.22 2.01 -4.10
N LYS A 145 -21.12 3.01 -3.22
CA LYS A 145 -20.88 4.41 -3.61
C LYS A 145 -19.43 4.87 -3.37
N ILE A 146 -18.51 4.00 -2.95
CA ILE A 146 -17.12 4.41 -2.68
C ILE A 146 -16.45 4.89 -3.97
N GLY A 147 -16.10 6.16 -3.99
CA GLY A 147 -15.40 6.84 -5.06
C GLY A 147 -13.89 6.69 -5.00
N GLU A 148 -13.22 7.22 -6.01
CA GLU A 148 -11.76 7.31 -6.02
C GLU A 148 -11.26 8.10 -4.80
N HIS A 149 -10.14 7.64 -4.22
CA HIS A 149 -9.53 8.21 -3.01
C HIS A 149 -10.38 8.17 -1.72
N ALA A 150 -11.45 7.38 -1.67
CA ALA A 150 -12.29 7.19 -0.48
C ALA A 150 -12.72 8.52 0.18
N PRO A 151 -13.63 9.29 -0.43
CA PRO A 151 -14.15 10.54 0.15
C PRO A 151 -14.78 10.32 1.52
N VAL A 152 -14.47 11.19 2.49
CA VAL A 152 -14.92 11.06 3.89
C VAL A 152 -16.45 11.03 4.01
N ALA A 153 -17.18 11.78 3.18
CA ALA A 153 -18.64 11.80 3.21
C ALA A 153 -19.27 10.43 2.93
N GLN A 154 -18.70 9.67 1.98
CA GLN A 154 -19.18 8.32 1.64
C GLN A 154 -18.78 7.32 2.73
N LEU A 155 -17.60 7.52 3.33
CA LEU A 155 -17.15 6.74 4.47
C LEU A 155 -18.07 6.93 5.68
N ASP A 156 -18.51 8.15 5.96
CA ASP A 156 -19.44 8.48 7.04
C ASP A 156 -20.81 7.81 6.81
N GLU A 157 -21.33 7.86 5.59
CA GLU A 157 -22.59 7.20 5.21
C GLU A 157 -22.51 5.68 5.44
N ALA A 158 -21.45 5.04 4.92
CA ALA A 158 -21.24 3.61 5.10
C ALA A 158 -21.06 3.22 6.58
N THR A 159 -20.31 4.03 7.35
CA THR A 159 -20.10 3.79 8.79
C THR A 159 -21.43 3.80 9.55
N LYS A 160 -22.32 4.76 9.27
CA LYS A 160 -23.64 4.85 9.92
C LYS A 160 -24.52 3.65 9.60
N ILE A 161 -24.50 3.16 8.36
CA ILE A 161 -25.30 2.00 7.96
C ILE A 161 -24.83 0.75 8.71
N VAL A 162 -23.51 0.50 8.73
CA VAL A 162 -22.94 -0.65 9.44
C VAL A 162 -23.17 -0.54 10.95
N GLU A 163 -23.07 0.66 11.51
CA GLU A 163 -23.33 0.91 12.93
C GLU A 163 -24.77 0.60 13.35
N ASN A 164 -25.75 0.92 12.51
CA ASN A 164 -27.16 0.74 12.82
C ASN A 164 -27.60 -0.75 12.83
N ASP A 165 -26.76 -1.66 12.33
CA ASP A 165 -27.00 -3.09 12.38
C ASP A 165 -25.93 -3.77 13.27
N SER A 166 -26.27 -3.95 14.54
CA SER A 166 -25.38 -4.58 15.52
C SER A 166 -25.01 -6.03 15.16
N SER A 167 -25.77 -6.68 14.28
CA SER A 167 -25.50 -8.06 13.85
C SER A 167 -24.28 -8.15 12.93
N VAL A 168 -23.91 -7.08 12.21
CA VAL A 168 -22.76 -7.07 11.30
C VAL A 168 -21.48 -7.31 12.10
N ASP A 169 -20.80 -8.42 11.81
CA ASP A 169 -19.51 -8.79 12.40
C ASP A 169 -18.37 -8.80 11.37
N THR A 170 -18.74 -8.78 10.08
CA THR A 170 -17.81 -8.93 8.96
C THR A 170 -17.99 -7.82 7.94
N VAL A 171 -16.88 -7.26 7.47
CA VAL A 171 -16.84 -6.37 6.30
C VAL A 171 -16.11 -7.05 5.15
N ILE A 172 -16.72 -7.03 3.96
CA ILE A 172 -16.12 -7.57 2.74
C ILE A 172 -15.84 -6.39 1.80
N SER A 173 -14.57 -6.07 1.56
CA SER A 173 -14.19 -5.05 0.58
C SER A 173 -13.95 -5.67 -0.78
N ILE A 174 -14.62 -5.19 -1.83
CA ILE A 174 -14.45 -5.69 -3.20
C ILE A 174 -14.08 -4.53 -4.12
N GLY A 175 -12.88 -4.59 -4.71
CA GLY A 175 -12.40 -3.56 -5.65
C GLY A 175 -10.92 -3.23 -5.46
N GLY A 176 -10.55 -1.98 -5.79
CA GLY A 176 -9.19 -1.47 -5.58
C GLY A 176 -8.94 -0.93 -4.17
N GLY A 177 -7.88 -0.14 -4.01
CA GLY A 177 -7.49 0.41 -2.71
C GLY A 177 -8.57 1.25 -2.01
N SER A 178 -9.41 1.99 -2.74
CA SER A 178 -10.44 2.85 -2.13
C SER A 178 -11.48 2.09 -1.29
N PRO A 179 -12.21 1.07 -1.80
CA PRO A 179 -13.13 0.29 -0.97
C PRO A 179 -12.41 -0.48 0.14
N ILE A 180 -11.19 -0.97 -0.10
CA ILE A 180 -10.38 -1.66 0.93
C ILE A 180 -10.07 -0.71 2.10
N ASP A 181 -9.55 0.48 1.81
CA ASP A 181 -9.24 1.48 2.83
C ASP A 181 -10.51 1.98 3.53
N SER A 182 -11.63 2.08 2.81
CA SER A 182 -12.90 2.47 3.40
C SER A 182 -13.38 1.43 4.42
N SER A 183 -13.32 0.14 4.11
CA SER A 183 -13.65 -0.93 5.05
C SER A 183 -12.79 -0.89 6.32
N LYS A 184 -11.48 -0.64 6.17
CA LYS A 184 -10.58 -0.48 7.32
C LYS A 184 -10.96 0.72 8.17
N ALA A 185 -11.23 1.87 7.55
CA ALA A 185 -11.60 3.08 8.28
C ALA A 185 -12.98 2.96 8.96
N ILE A 186 -13.94 2.24 8.36
CA ILE A 186 -15.22 1.89 9.02
C ILE A 186 -14.95 1.06 10.28
N SER A 187 -14.16 -0.02 10.17
CA SER A 187 -13.80 -0.88 11.31
C SER A 187 -13.09 -0.09 12.42
N TYR A 188 -12.16 0.80 12.04
CA TYR A 188 -11.47 1.71 12.97
C TYR A 188 -12.45 2.59 13.74
N ARG A 189 -13.38 3.25 13.03
CA ARG A 189 -14.32 4.20 13.63
C ARG A 189 -15.34 3.51 14.54
N LEU A 190 -15.78 2.31 14.18
CA LEU A 190 -16.60 1.49 15.06
C LEU A 190 -15.83 1.14 16.34
N HIS A 191 -14.57 0.71 16.22
CA HIS A 191 -13.74 0.42 17.38
C HIS A 191 -13.56 1.63 18.32
N GLU A 192 -13.27 2.81 17.78
CA GLU A 192 -13.16 4.03 18.61
C GLU A 192 -14.46 4.33 19.37
N LYS A 193 -15.61 4.03 18.78
CA LYS A 193 -16.91 4.37 19.36
C LYS A 193 -17.44 3.32 20.35
N ASN A 194 -17.24 2.03 20.07
CA ASN A 194 -17.85 0.95 20.83
C ASN A 194 -16.90 -0.23 21.15
N GLY A 195 -15.61 -0.11 20.85
CA GLY A 195 -14.60 -1.12 21.12
C GLY A 195 -14.59 -2.31 20.14
N LYS A 196 -15.49 -2.37 19.15
CA LYS A 196 -15.62 -3.50 18.22
C LYS A 196 -14.77 -3.33 16.96
N TRP A 197 -13.93 -4.33 16.68
CA TRP A 197 -13.32 -4.52 15.36
C TRP A 197 -14.20 -5.45 14.51
N LEU A 198 -14.34 -5.15 13.23
CA LEU A 198 -14.97 -6.07 12.26
C LEU A 198 -13.93 -7.05 11.71
N HIS A 199 -14.34 -8.29 11.49
CA HIS A 199 -13.60 -9.24 10.68
C HIS A 199 -13.56 -8.72 9.24
N HIS A 200 -12.37 -8.62 8.62
CA HIS A 200 -12.24 -8.02 7.28
C HIS A 200 -11.74 -9.04 6.26
N ILE A 201 -12.56 -9.29 5.24
CA ILE A 201 -12.20 -10.07 4.06
C ILE A 201 -11.99 -9.10 2.89
N ALA A 202 -10.80 -9.11 2.28
CA ALA A 202 -10.50 -8.31 1.11
C ALA A 202 -10.54 -9.17 -0.16
N ILE A 203 -11.23 -8.67 -1.19
CA ILE A 203 -11.28 -9.23 -2.55
C ILE A 203 -10.73 -8.18 -3.52
N PRO A 204 -9.39 -8.09 -3.69
CA PRO A 204 -8.78 -7.05 -4.48
C PRO A 204 -8.94 -7.31 -5.98
N THR A 205 -9.42 -6.31 -6.72
CA THR A 205 -9.52 -6.36 -8.19
C THR A 205 -8.42 -5.56 -8.88
N THR A 206 -7.55 -4.88 -8.12
CA THR A 206 -6.40 -4.11 -8.64
C THR A 206 -5.14 -4.52 -7.91
N LEU A 207 -3.98 -4.14 -8.45
CA LEU A 207 -2.67 -4.52 -7.92
C LEU A 207 -2.10 -3.50 -6.91
N SER A 208 -2.96 -2.72 -6.26
CA SER A 208 -2.52 -1.66 -5.34
C SER A 208 -1.93 -2.15 -4.01
N ALA A 209 -2.12 -3.42 -3.68
CA ALA A 209 -1.65 -4.05 -2.44
C ALA A 209 -2.12 -3.34 -1.15
N SER A 210 -3.26 -2.64 -1.18
CA SER A 210 -3.75 -1.95 0.02
C SER A 210 -4.13 -2.94 1.12
N GLU A 211 -4.67 -4.10 0.74
CA GLU A 211 -4.94 -5.27 1.57
C GLU A 211 -3.71 -5.77 2.35
N CYS A 212 -2.50 -5.33 2.03
CA CYS A 212 -1.28 -5.72 2.76
C CYS A 212 -0.91 -4.75 3.89
N THR A 213 -1.65 -3.64 4.07
CA THR A 213 -1.21 -2.51 4.91
C THR A 213 -2.02 -2.32 6.18
N MET A 214 -1.38 -1.79 7.23
CA MET A 214 -1.99 -1.38 8.50
C MET A 214 -2.59 0.03 8.46
N MET A 215 -2.78 0.61 7.28
CA MET A 215 -3.24 1.98 7.08
C MET A 215 -4.51 2.01 6.25
N ALA A 216 -5.34 3.01 6.52
CA ALA A 216 -6.50 3.35 5.72
C ALA A 216 -6.43 4.83 5.35
N GLY A 217 -6.28 5.15 4.06
CA GLY A 217 -6.20 6.52 3.58
C GLY A 217 -7.52 7.00 2.99
N TYR A 218 -8.04 8.14 3.43
CA TYR A 218 -9.26 8.76 2.91
C TYR A 218 -9.07 10.26 2.66
N THR A 219 -9.98 10.86 1.92
CA THR A 219 -9.89 12.27 1.51
C THR A 219 -10.92 13.10 2.26
N GLU A 220 -10.46 14.12 2.97
CA GLU A 220 -11.31 15.05 3.71
C GLU A 220 -12.13 15.95 2.76
N SER A 221 -13.14 16.62 3.30
CA SER A 221 -14.01 17.53 2.54
C SER A 221 -13.25 18.71 1.91
N ASN A 222 -12.11 19.10 2.48
CA ASN A 222 -11.21 20.13 1.94
C ASN A 222 -10.21 19.60 0.89
N GLY A 223 -10.32 18.34 0.48
CA GLY A 223 -9.44 17.70 -0.50
C GLY A 223 -8.11 17.18 0.06
N VAL A 224 -7.83 17.39 1.35
CA VAL A 224 -6.61 16.91 2.00
C VAL A 224 -6.69 15.40 2.22
N LYS A 225 -5.65 14.67 1.81
CA LYS A 225 -5.51 13.24 2.10
C LYS A 225 -5.08 13.04 3.55
N THR A 226 -5.84 12.24 4.29
CA THR A 226 -5.53 11.83 5.67
C THR A 226 -5.62 10.31 5.79
N GLY A 227 -5.41 9.77 6.98
CA GLY A 227 -5.61 8.36 7.24
C GLY A 227 -5.48 7.97 8.70
N VAL A 228 -5.85 6.72 8.97
CA VAL A 228 -5.69 6.07 10.28
C VAL A 228 -4.76 4.88 10.16
N ARG A 229 -4.08 4.54 11.25
CA ARG A 229 -3.14 3.41 11.31
C ARG A 229 -3.39 2.58 12.57
N SER A 230 -3.56 1.28 12.42
CA SER A 230 -3.59 0.32 13.53
C SER A 230 -3.21 -1.07 13.01
N ASN A 231 -2.57 -1.87 13.87
CA ASN A 231 -2.20 -3.25 13.53
C ASN A 231 -3.45 -4.13 13.24
N GLN A 232 -4.62 -3.70 13.71
CA GLN A 232 -5.92 -4.35 13.48
C GLN A 232 -6.55 -4.00 12.12
N LEU A 233 -5.92 -3.12 11.31
CA LEU A 233 -6.45 -2.71 10.00
C LEU A 233 -6.00 -3.59 8.83
N VAL A 234 -5.11 -4.55 9.07
CA VAL A 234 -4.82 -5.55 8.02
C VAL A 234 -6.08 -6.41 7.86
N PRO A 235 -6.48 -6.81 6.64
CA PRO A 235 -7.54 -7.80 6.46
C PRO A 235 -7.14 -9.14 7.12
N HIS A 236 -8.14 -9.84 7.62
CA HIS A 236 -7.97 -11.19 8.16
C HIS A 236 -7.79 -12.21 7.03
N VAL A 237 -8.45 -11.96 5.89
CA VAL A 237 -8.40 -12.83 4.72
C VAL A 237 -8.23 -11.99 3.45
N VAL A 238 -7.41 -12.48 2.52
CA VAL A 238 -7.30 -11.95 1.16
C VAL A 238 -7.70 -13.04 0.17
N LEU A 239 -8.61 -12.71 -0.75
CA LEU A 239 -9.03 -13.57 -1.85
C LEU A 239 -8.65 -12.91 -3.18
N TYR A 240 -7.57 -13.39 -3.81
CA TYR A 240 -7.19 -12.99 -5.16
C TYR A 240 -7.83 -13.88 -6.20
N ASP A 241 -8.96 -13.44 -6.74
CA ASP A 241 -9.66 -14.16 -7.78
C ASP A 241 -9.40 -13.52 -9.14
N SER A 242 -8.81 -14.29 -10.06
CA SER A 242 -8.51 -13.80 -11.41
C SER A 242 -9.79 -13.48 -12.18
N SER A 243 -10.89 -14.18 -11.92
CA SER A 243 -12.17 -13.92 -12.58
C SER A 243 -12.74 -12.55 -12.21
N PHE A 244 -12.49 -12.09 -10.97
CA PHE A 244 -12.86 -10.75 -10.53
C PHE A 244 -11.94 -9.69 -11.16
N ALA A 245 -10.64 -9.98 -11.24
CA ALA A 245 -9.64 -9.10 -11.83
C ALA A 245 -9.81 -8.89 -13.35
N LEU A 246 -10.40 -9.84 -14.09
CA LEU A 246 -10.71 -9.71 -15.52
C LEU A 246 -11.59 -8.49 -15.84
N HIS A 247 -12.41 -8.04 -14.88
CA HIS A 247 -13.27 -6.88 -15.05
C HIS A 247 -12.55 -5.54 -14.85
N THR A 248 -11.28 -5.54 -14.42
CA THR A 248 -10.53 -4.31 -14.20
C THR A 248 -10.02 -3.75 -15.53
N PRO A 249 -10.28 -2.47 -15.84
CA PRO A 249 -9.79 -1.85 -17.06
C PRO A 249 -8.27 -1.95 -17.18
N GLN A 250 -7.77 -2.26 -18.39
CA GLN A 250 -6.34 -2.53 -18.63
C GLN A 250 -5.42 -1.41 -18.11
N LEU A 251 -5.79 -0.13 -18.33
CA LEU A 251 -4.99 1.00 -17.82
C LEU A 251 -4.90 1.02 -16.30
N LEU A 252 -6.00 0.71 -15.60
CA LEU A 252 -6.03 0.65 -14.14
C LEU A 252 -5.22 -0.55 -13.63
N TRP A 253 -5.34 -1.70 -14.28
CA TRP A 253 -4.55 -2.88 -13.96
C TRP A 253 -3.05 -2.64 -14.12
N THR A 254 -2.61 -2.14 -15.28
CA THR A 254 -1.20 -1.89 -15.57
C THR A 254 -0.61 -0.81 -14.67
N SER A 255 -1.32 0.30 -14.45
CA SER A 255 -0.81 1.39 -13.59
C SER A 255 -0.72 0.97 -12.12
N THR A 256 -1.67 0.19 -11.61
CA THR A 256 -1.57 -0.36 -10.25
C THR A 256 -0.50 -1.44 -10.14
N GLY A 257 -0.23 -2.21 -11.20
CA GLY A 257 0.89 -3.16 -11.24
C GLY A 257 2.26 -2.46 -11.21
N LEU A 258 2.42 -1.34 -11.90
CA LEU A 258 3.63 -0.52 -11.81
C LEU A 258 3.80 0.12 -10.41
N ARG A 259 2.70 0.43 -9.72
CA ARG A 259 2.75 0.80 -8.31
C ARG A 259 3.21 -0.34 -7.41
N ALA A 260 2.78 -1.57 -7.65
CA ALA A 260 3.32 -2.72 -6.92
C ALA A 260 4.84 -2.88 -7.13
N LEU A 261 5.33 -2.59 -8.35
CA LEU A 261 6.76 -2.59 -8.65
C LEU A 261 7.50 -1.47 -7.91
N ASP A 262 6.88 -0.30 -7.80
CA ASP A 262 7.34 0.82 -6.97
C ASP A 262 7.52 0.37 -5.50
N HIS A 263 6.49 -0.26 -4.90
CA HIS A 263 6.58 -0.81 -3.55
C HIS A 263 7.78 -1.76 -3.40
N ALA A 264 7.90 -2.75 -4.29
CA ALA A 264 8.95 -3.75 -4.22
C ALA A 264 10.35 -3.11 -4.26
N ILE A 265 10.57 -2.16 -5.18
CA ILE A 265 11.86 -1.47 -5.32
C ILE A 265 12.16 -0.57 -4.12
N GLU A 266 11.18 0.20 -3.64
CA GLU A 266 11.40 1.09 -2.50
C GLU A 266 11.73 0.32 -1.22
N LEU A 267 11.12 -0.85 -1.03
CA LEU A 267 11.40 -1.70 0.12
C LEU A 267 12.80 -2.32 0.11
N LEU A 268 13.44 -2.50 -1.05
CA LEU A 268 14.83 -2.96 -1.10
C LEU A 268 15.76 -2.02 -0.31
N TYR A 269 15.54 -0.70 -0.41
CA TYR A 269 16.36 0.30 0.28
C TYR A 269 15.67 0.96 1.47
N HIS A 270 14.47 0.50 1.85
CA HIS A 270 13.76 1.05 3.02
C HIS A 270 14.49 0.64 4.31
N PRO A 271 14.72 1.58 5.26
CA PRO A 271 15.50 1.31 6.47
C PRO A 271 14.85 0.26 7.38
N SER A 272 13.52 0.24 7.48
CA SER A 272 12.78 -0.69 8.36
C SER A 272 12.44 -2.03 7.72
N ALA A 273 12.76 -2.25 6.44
CA ALA A 273 12.48 -3.53 5.78
C ALA A 273 13.44 -4.61 6.30
N THR A 274 12.89 -5.75 6.71
CA THR A 274 13.68 -6.91 7.12
C THR A 274 14.32 -7.59 5.92
N GLU A 275 15.49 -8.20 6.11
CA GLU A 275 16.16 -8.94 5.05
C GLU A 275 15.31 -10.16 4.61
N MET A 276 14.91 -10.97 5.58
CA MET A 276 13.97 -12.07 5.42
C MET A 276 12.73 -11.80 6.28
N PRO A 277 11.49 -11.93 5.75
CA PRO A 277 11.17 -12.25 4.36
C PRO A 277 11.07 -11.04 3.42
N ALA A 278 10.99 -9.81 3.93
CA ALA A 278 10.55 -8.66 3.13
C ALA A 278 11.43 -8.40 1.89
N ARG A 279 12.74 -8.16 2.03
CA ARG A 279 13.60 -7.83 0.88
C ARG A 279 13.73 -8.97 -0.12
N TRP A 280 13.83 -10.22 0.34
CA TRP A 280 13.92 -11.38 -0.55
C TRP A 280 12.67 -11.53 -1.43
N LEU A 281 11.49 -11.34 -0.85
CA LEU A 281 10.25 -11.40 -1.61
C LEU A 281 10.05 -10.18 -2.50
N CYS A 282 10.58 -9.01 -2.11
CA CYS A 282 10.60 -7.83 -2.98
C CYS A 282 11.45 -8.05 -4.25
N LEU A 283 12.58 -8.76 -4.16
CA LEU A 283 13.39 -9.11 -5.35
C LEU A 283 12.60 -9.98 -6.33
N GLN A 284 11.93 -11.02 -5.82
CA GLN A 284 11.10 -11.91 -6.63
C GLN A 284 9.86 -11.20 -7.19
N SER A 285 9.21 -10.39 -6.35
CA SER A 285 8.06 -9.56 -6.73
C SER A 285 8.42 -8.63 -7.88
N ALA A 286 9.52 -7.87 -7.77
CA ALA A 286 9.94 -6.91 -8.78
C ALA A 286 10.24 -7.59 -10.13
N SER A 287 11.00 -8.70 -10.11
CA SER A 287 11.27 -9.48 -11.33
C SER A 287 9.99 -10.02 -11.96
N SER A 288 9.13 -10.64 -11.16
CA SER A 288 7.85 -11.19 -11.63
C SER A 288 6.95 -10.11 -12.20
N LEU A 289 6.86 -8.91 -11.58
CA LEU A 289 6.07 -7.79 -12.09
C LEU A 289 6.60 -7.28 -13.44
N ILE A 290 7.90 -7.08 -13.59
CA ILE A 290 8.52 -6.63 -14.85
C ILE A 290 8.18 -7.60 -15.99
N LYS A 291 8.35 -8.91 -15.74
CA LYS A 291 8.06 -9.96 -16.72
C LYS A 291 6.57 -10.06 -17.04
N ASN A 292 5.73 -10.23 -16.02
CA ASN A 292 4.32 -10.56 -16.21
C ASN A 292 3.46 -9.36 -16.63
N LEU A 293 3.84 -8.11 -16.32
CA LEU A 293 3.16 -6.94 -16.88
C LEU A 293 3.38 -6.82 -18.38
N THR A 294 4.56 -7.23 -18.86
CA THR A 294 4.86 -7.29 -20.29
C THR A 294 4.05 -8.39 -20.98
N LEU A 295 3.95 -9.58 -20.37
CA LEU A 295 3.13 -10.68 -20.89
C LEU A 295 1.64 -10.34 -20.89
N TYR A 296 1.15 -9.71 -19.81
CA TYR A 296 -0.24 -9.24 -19.70
C TYR A 296 -0.62 -8.25 -20.81
N ALA A 297 0.30 -7.38 -21.25
CA ALA A 297 0.03 -6.45 -22.33
C ALA A 297 -0.30 -7.17 -23.67
N SER A 298 0.23 -8.37 -23.87
CA SER A 298 -0.01 -9.21 -25.05
C SER A 298 -1.31 -10.01 -24.94
N ASN A 299 -1.67 -10.47 -23.74
CA ASN A 299 -2.92 -11.19 -23.48
C ASN A 299 -3.52 -10.78 -22.12
N PRO A 300 -4.37 -9.73 -22.08
CA PRO A 300 -4.92 -9.20 -20.83
C PRO A 300 -6.03 -10.06 -20.22
N HIS A 301 -6.37 -11.20 -20.83
CA HIS A 301 -7.39 -12.14 -20.37
C HIS A 301 -6.80 -13.46 -19.84
N ASP A 302 -5.48 -13.59 -19.80
CA ASP A 302 -4.83 -14.78 -19.23
C ASP A 302 -4.91 -14.76 -17.70
N GLU A 303 -5.79 -15.61 -17.15
CA GLU A 303 -6.02 -15.72 -15.72
C GLU A 303 -4.81 -16.21 -14.92
N ASN A 304 -3.90 -16.97 -15.52
CA ASN A 304 -2.66 -17.39 -14.86
C ASN A 304 -1.70 -16.21 -14.70
N ILE A 305 -1.58 -15.38 -15.74
CA ILE A 305 -0.79 -14.15 -15.67
C ILE A 305 -1.40 -13.18 -14.65
N ILE A 306 -2.72 -13.03 -14.66
CA ILE A 306 -3.45 -12.19 -13.69
C ILE A 306 -3.22 -12.66 -12.26
N SER A 307 -3.37 -13.96 -11.99
CA SER A 307 -3.13 -14.54 -10.66
C SER A 307 -1.67 -14.35 -10.22
N THR A 308 -0.72 -14.54 -11.15
CA THR A 308 0.71 -14.31 -10.89
C THR A 308 0.97 -12.85 -10.53
N LEU A 309 0.35 -11.90 -11.21
CA LEU A 309 0.46 -10.47 -10.90
C LEU A 309 -0.15 -10.12 -9.55
N GLN A 310 -1.31 -10.69 -9.19
CA GLN A 310 -1.91 -10.53 -7.86
C GLN A 310 -0.96 -11.00 -6.75
N LEU A 311 -0.39 -12.20 -6.89
CA LEU A 311 0.60 -12.73 -5.95
C LEU A 311 1.89 -11.90 -5.90
N SER A 312 2.32 -11.36 -7.05
CA SER A 312 3.49 -10.49 -7.10
C SER A 312 3.22 -9.15 -6.40
N ALA A 313 2.01 -8.60 -6.53
CA ALA A 313 1.58 -7.42 -5.79
C ALA A 313 1.53 -7.69 -4.29
N PHE A 314 1.00 -8.85 -3.87
CA PHE A 314 1.06 -9.27 -2.47
C PHE A 314 2.49 -9.36 -1.96
N ALA A 315 3.40 -10.01 -2.69
CA ALA A 315 4.80 -10.14 -2.32
C ALA A 315 5.53 -8.78 -2.20
N SER A 316 5.01 -7.71 -2.83
CA SER A 316 5.58 -6.36 -2.74
C SER A 316 5.37 -5.66 -1.40
N LEU A 317 4.33 -6.04 -0.62
CA LEU A 317 4.01 -5.40 0.67
C LEU A 317 3.57 -6.36 1.78
N GLY A 318 2.99 -7.51 1.45
CA GLY A 318 2.36 -8.46 2.38
C GLY A 318 3.29 -9.04 3.44
N PHE A 319 4.60 -8.98 3.19
CA PHE A 319 5.64 -9.49 4.08
C PHE A 319 6.38 -8.40 4.85
N LEU A 320 5.90 -7.16 4.83
CA LEU A 320 6.38 -6.09 5.71
C LEU A 320 6.15 -6.39 7.20
N GLY A 321 5.15 -7.20 7.52
CA GLY A 321 4.83 -7.50 8.91
C GLY A 321 4.49 -6.23 9.70
N LEU A 322 4.87 -6.21 10.99
CA LEU A 322 4.75 -5.04 11.86
C LEU A 322 5.96 -4.09 11.79
N ASN A 323 6.89 -4.33 10.86
CA ASN A 323 8.19 -3.65 10.78
C ASN A 323 8.14 -2.26 10.14
N LEU A 324 7.08 -1.90 9.43
CA LEU A 324 7.01 -0.59 8.78
C LEU A 324 6.79 0.54 9.80
N SER A 325 7.88 1.20 10.18
CA SER A 325 7.91 2.30 11.16
C SER A 325 7.97 3.70 10.52
N ALA A 326 8.09 3.79 9.20
CA ALA A 326 8.13 5.04 8.44
C ALA A 326 7.31 4.92 7.14
N PRO A 327 6.90 6.04 6.51
CA PRO A 327 6.31 6.02 5.18
C PRO A 327 7.25 5.37 4.14
N LEU A 328 6.67 4.95 3.01
CA LEU A 328 7.45 4.51 1.85
C LEU A 328 8.37 5.62 1.31
N GLY A 329 9.18 5.27 0.31
CA GLY A 329 10.29 6.08 -0.15
C GLY A 329 9.89 7.33 -0.96
N LEU A 330 10.90 7.87 -1.65
CA LEU A 330 10.79 9.14 -2.36
C LEU A 330 9.77 9.10 -3.51
N SER A 331 9.58 7.96 -4.16
CA SER A 331 8.59 7.82 -5.24
C SER A 331 7.18 8.04 -4.71
N HIS A 332 6.83 7.38 -3.59
CA HIS A 332 5.55 7.59 -2.94
C HIS A 332 5.39 9.01 -2.40
N ALA A 333 6.44 9.60 -1.81
CA ALA A 333 6.40 10.98 -1.33
C ALA A 333 6.10 11.98 -2.46
N LEU A 334 6.76 11.83 -3.63
CA LEU A 334 6.47 12.62 -4.82
C LEU A 334 5.06 12.32 -5.36
N GLY A 335 4.64 11.06 -5.31
CA GLY A 335 3.31 10.63 -5.71
C GLY A 335 2.21 11.31 -4.91
N TYR A 336 2.36 11.47 -3.58
CA TYR A 336 1.41 12.25 -2.77
C TYR A 336 1.40 13.73 -3.15
N ALA A 337 2.57 14.32 -3.41
CA ALA A 337 2.69 15.73 -3.79
C ALA A 337 2.07 16.04 -5.18
N ILE A 338 2.03 15.06 -6.08
CA ILE A 338 1.41 15.18 -7.41
C ILE A 338 -0.06 14.74 -7.37
N GLY A 339 -0.36 13.65 -6.68
CA GLY A 339 -1.67 13.01 -6.71
C GLY A 339 -2.76 13.88 -6.08
N SER A 340 -2.57 14.31 -4.83
CA SER A 340 -3.60 15.01 -4.07
C SER A 340 -3.99 16.37 -4.67
N PRO A 341 -3.05 17.26 -5.06
CA PRO A 341 -3.42 18.58 -5.58
C PRO A 341 -3.99 18.58 -7.00
N TYR A 342 -3.64 17.57 -7.82
CA TYR A 342 -3.96 17.53 -9.25
C TYR A 342 -4.89 16.37 -9.64
N ALA A 343 -5.45 15.65 -8.67
CA ALA A 343 -6.31 14.49 -8.88
C ALA A 343 -5.71 13.43 -9.83
N VAL A 344 -4.39 13.18 -9.69
CA VAL A 344 -3.70 12.15 -10.47
C VAL A 344 -3.78 10.81 -9.72
N PRO A 345 -4.29 9.73 -10.35
CA PRO A 345 -4.38 8.43 -9.70
C PRO A 345 -3.01 7.92 -9.24
N HIS A 346 -2.94 7.34 -8.05
CA HIS A 346 -1.66 6.97 -7.43
C HIS A 346 -0.83 6.00 -8.29
N GLY A 347 -1.48 5.05 -8.97
CA GLY A 347 -0.80 4.16 -9.92
C GLY A 347 -0.08 4.91 -11.03
N ILE A 348 -0.71 5.97 -11.56
CA ILE A 348 -0.12 6.83 -12.59
C ILE A 348 1.04 7.64 -12.02
N THR A 349 0.95 8.11 -10.77
CA THR A 349 2.07 8.82 -10.15
C THR A 349 3.33 7.94 -10.07
N SER A 350 3.21 6.67 -9.66
CA SER A 350 4.32 5.72 -9.66
C SER A 350 4.95 5.53 -11.05
N CYS A 351 4.11 5.46 -12.11
CA CYS A 351 4.61 5.41 -13.49
C CYS A 351 5.48 6.62 -13.86
N LEU A 352 5.17 7.81 -13.32
CA LEU A 352 5.88 9.05 -13.61
C LEU A 352 7.18 9.18 -12.81
N THR A 353 7.19 8.68 -11.57
CA THR A 353 8.24 8.99 -10.58
C THR A 353 9.30 7.90 -10.42
N LEU A 354 8.91 6.62 -10.45
CA LEU A 354 9.75 5.50 -10.00
C LEU A 354 11.12 5.48 -10.70
N TRP A 355 11.15 5.47 -12.03
CA TRP A 355 12.41 5.39 -12.79
C TRP A 355 13.36 6.56 -12.49
N ARG A 356 12.85 7.79 -12.25
CA ARG A 356 13.68 8.94 -11.88
C ARG A 356 14.20 8.80 -10.45
N VAL A 357 13.38 8.26 -9.55
CA VAL A 357 13.75 8.01 -8.16
C VAL A 357 14.83 6.92 -8.07
N VAL A 358 14.72 5.82 -8.81
CA VAL A 358 15.78 4.79 -8.89
C VAL A 358 17.10 5.42 -9.32
N LYS A 359 17.09 6.26 -10.38
CA LYS A 359 18.28 7.00 -10.82
C LYS A 359 18.86 7.90 -9.73
N TRP A 360 18.01 8.57 -8.96
CA TRP A 360 18.42 9.45 -7.87
C TRP A 360 19.00 8.66 -6.70
N LYS A 361 18.31 7.60 -6.26
CA LYS A 361 18.72 6.72 -5.16
C LYS A 361 20.00 5.96 -5.45
N ALA A 362 20.32 5.66 -6.71
CA ALA A 362 21.60 5.10 -7.12
C ALA A 362 22.84 5.98 -6.80
N ARG A 363 22.65 7.24 -6.36
CA ARG A 363 23.73 8.11 -5.88
C ARG A 363 24.13 7.85 -4.43
N ASP A 364 23.22 7.26 -3.66
CA ASP A 364 23.48 6.78 -2.31
C ASP A 364 24.04 5.35 -2.39
N ALA A 365 25.19 5.10 -1.75
CA ALA A 365 25.89 3.82 -1.89
C ALA A 365 25.07 2.65 -1.32
N SER A 366 24.37 2.87 -0.20
CA SER A 366 23.57 1.83 0.45
C SER A 366 22.35 1.44 -0.40
N ALA A 367 21.59 2.44 -0.87
CA ALA A 367 20.46 2.20 -1.75
C ALA A 367 20.89 1.59 -3.09
N ALA A 368 21.99 2.07 -3.69
CA ALA A 368 22.52 1.50 -4.93
C ALA A 368 22.83 0.01 -4.78
N ALA A 369 23.49 -0.39 -3.69
CA ALA A 369 23.78 -1.79 -3.40
C ALA A 369 22.51 -2.63 -3.26
N GLN A 370 21.47 -2.13 -2.60
CA GLN A 370 20.21 -2.85 -2.47
C GLN A 370 19.45 -2.97 -3.79
N ILE A 371 19.38 -1.90 -4.59
CA ILE A 371 18.72 -1.92 -5.90
C ILE A 371 19.46 -2.87 -6.87
N ALA A 372 20.79 -2.85 -6.88
CA ALA A 372 21.61 -3.69 -7.75
C ALA A 372 21.36 -5.20 -7.57
N ARG A 373 20.90 -5.63 -6.39
CA ARG A 373 20.53 -7.03 -6.11
C ARG A 373 19.43 -7.57 -7.04
N LEU A 374 18.66 -6.70 -7.68
CA LEU A 374 17.61 -7.11 -8.61
C LEU A 374 18.17 -7.64 -9.93
N LEU A 375 19.37 -7.23 -10.36
CA LEU A 375 19.90 -7.57 -11.69
C LEU A 375 19.87 -9.07 -12.04
N PRO A 376 20.33 -9.99 -11.17
CA PRO A 376 20.32 -11.41 -11.49
C PRO A 376 18.91 -11.99 -11.66
N PHE A 377 17.89 -11.35 -11.10
CA PHE A 377 16.50 -11.77 -11.21
C PHE A 377 15.82 -11.27 -12.49
N ILE A 378 16.44 -10.33 -13.19
CA ILE A 378 15.95 -9.76 -14.46
C ILE A 378 16.90 -10.09 -15.62
N ASP A 379 17.66 -11.19 -15.49
CA ASP A 379 18.58 -11.72 -16.49
C ASP A 379 19.68 -10.73 -16.95
N GLU A 380 20.08 -9.81 -16.05
CA GLU A 380 21.12 -8.82 -16.30
C GLU A 380 22.40 -9.13 -15.51
N ALA A 381 23.55 -9.01 -16.18
CA ALA A 381 24.85 -9.21 -15.54
C ALA A 381 25.28 -7.99 -14.72
N SER A 382 25.77 -8.23 -13.49
CA SER A 382 26.41 -7.20 -12.68
C SER A 382 27.70 -6.70 -13.34
N THR A 383 27.94 -5.40 -13.22
CA THR A 383 29.18 -4.74 -13.65
C THR A 383 30.26 -4.73 -12.55
N GLY A 384 29.93 -5.22 -11.35
CA GLY A 384 30.75 -5.07 -10.14
C GLY A 384 30.66 -3.69 -9.49
N ASP A 385 29.94 -2.74 -10.09
CA ASP A 385 29.71 -1.39 -9.55
C ASP A 385 28.21 -1.20 -9.25
N ALA A 386 27.87 -1.17 -7.96
CA ALA A 386 26.49 -1.04 -7.52
C ALA A 386 25.75 0.19 -8.08
N ARG A 387 26.45 1.30 -8.34
CA ARG A 387 25.83 2.51 -8.91
C ARG A 387 25.52 2.34 -10.38
N LYS A 388 26.41 1.69 -11.14
CA LYS A 388 26.16 1.33 -12.55
C LYS A 388 25.04 0.29 -12.65
N ASP A 389 25.06 -0.68 -11.74
CA ASP A 389 24.09 -1.76 -11.69
C ASP A 389 22.68 -1.25 -11.35
N ALA A 390 22.53 -0.37 -10.35
CA ALA A 390 21.26 0.27 -10.05
C ALA A 390 20.72 1.14 -11.22
N LYS A 391 21.62 1.70 -12.06
CA LYS A 391 21.21 2.42 -13.29
C LYS A 391 20.76 1.48 -14.41
N LYS A 392 21.24 0.23 -14.46
CA LYS A 392 20.70 -0.79 -15.37
C LYS A 392 19.29 -1.19 -14.96
N VAL A 393 19.06 -1.39 -13.66
CA VAL A 393 17.70 -1.66 -13.13
C VAL A 393 16.71 -0.59 -13.60
N ARG A 394 17.07 0.70 -13.48
CA ARG A 394 16.29 1.84 -14.00
C ARG A 394 15.83 1.69 -15.46
N GLU A 395 16.56 0.98 -16.31
CA GLU A 395 16.21 0.86 -17.73
C GLU A 395 15.10 -0.18 -17.97
N GLN A 396 14.88 -1.05 -17.00
CA GLN A 396 13.84 -2.09 -16.98
C GLN A 396 12.55 -1.64 -16.28
N VAL A 397 12.61 -0.58 -15.46
CA VAL A 397 11.48 0.05 -14.75
C VAL A 397 11.04 1.32 -15.48
#